data_AF-D2HQA8-F1
#
_entry.id   AF-D2HQA8-F1
#
_cell.length_a   1.000
_cell.length_b   1.000
_cell.length_c   1.000
_cell.angle_alpha   90.00
_cell.angle_beta   90.00
_cell.angle_gamma   90.00
#
_symmetry.space_group_name_H-M   'P 1'
#
loop_
_entity.id
_entity.type
_entity.pdbx_description
1 polymer ?
#
loop_
_entity_poly.entity_id
_entity_poly.type
_entity_poly.pdbx_seq_one_letter_code
_entity_poly.pdbx_strand_id
1 'polypeptide(L)'
;MKCLLLALGLALACGIQGIDVPQSVQNMDLQKVAGMWHSMAMAASNISLLDAENAPLRVYVQELRPTPEDNLEIILSKWEDNRCVEKKVFAEKTECAAKFNIH
;
A
#
# COMPACT_ATOMS: atom_id res chain seq x y z
N MET A 1 -16.95 41.14 -7.86
CA MET A 1 -16.49 40.19 -8.90
C MET A 1 -15.13 39.55 -8.61
N LYS A 2 -14.12 40.29 -8.11
CA LYS A 2 -12.78 39.73 -7.78
C LYS A 2 -12.78 38.67 -6.67
N CYS A 3 -13.61 38.81 -5.63
CA CYS A 3 -13.63 37.86 -4.52
C CYS A 3 -14.20 36.48 -4.91
N LEU A 4 -15.11 36.44 -5.88
CA LEU A 4 -15.64 35.18 -6.44
C LEU A 4 -14.55 34.40 -7.21
N LEU A 5 -13.72 35.11 -7.98
CA LEU A 5 -12.59 34.50 -8.69
C LEU A 5 -11.51 33.99 -7.71
N LEU A 6 -11.28 34.70 -6.61
CA LEU A 6 -10.38 34.26 -5.55
C LEU A 6 -10.92 33.02 -4.81
N ALA A 7 -12.21 33.01 -4.48
CA ALA A 7 -12.85 31.85 -3.83
C ALA A 7 -12.86 30.62 -4.75
N LEU A 8 -13.11 30.80 -6.05
CA LEU A 8 -13.07 29.72 -7.04
C LEU A 8 -11.63 29.20 -7.25
N GLY A 9 -10.64 30.10 -7.30
CA GLY A 9 -9.23 29.73 -7.39
C GLY A 9 -8.74 28.95 -6.16
N LEU A 10 -9.20 29.33 -4.95
CA LEU A 10 -8.88 28.61 -3.72
C LEU A 10 -9.57 27.24 -3.67
N ALA A 11 -10.84 27.16 -4.08
CA ALA A 11 -11.59 25.90 -4.14
C ALA A 11 -10.97 24.91 -5.15
N LEU A 12 -10.53 25.41 -6.31
CA LEU A 12 -9.80 24.61 -7.31
C LEU A 12 -8.45 24.14 -6.78
N ALA A 13 -7.68 24.99 -6.08
CA ALA A 13 -6.41 24.60 -5.47
C ALA A 13 -6.57 23.54 -4.36
N CYS A 14 -7.63 23.64 -3.55
CA CYS A 14 -7.93 22.65 -2.52
C CYS A 14 -8.43 21.31 -3.10
N GLY A 15 -9.08 21.32 -4.27
CA GLY A 15 -9.53 20.09 -4.95
C GLY A 15 -8.41 19.27 -5.59
N ILE A 16 -7.22 19.84 -5.75
CA ILE A 16 -6.03 19.17 -6.33
C ILE A 16 -5.26 18.37 -5.28
N GLN A 17 -5.67 18.37 -4.00
CA GLN A 17 -5.16 17.42 -3.00
C GLN A 17 -5.71 16.00 -3.21
N GLY A 18 -5.93 15.62 -4.48
CA GLY A 18 -6.04 14.23 -4.89
C GLY A 18 -4.87 13.45 -4.31
N ILE A 19 -5.09 12.15 -4.16
CA ILE A 19 -4.18 11.15 -3.60
C ILE A 19 -2.92 11.11 -4.47
N ASP A 20 -2.11 12.15 -4.37
CA ASP A 20 -0.89 12.30 -5.11
C ASP A 20 0.10 11.50 -4.32
N VAL A 21 0.52 10.38 -4.93
CA VAL A 21 1.64 9.58 -4.46
C VAL A 21 2.74 10.56 -4.13
N PRO A 22 3.16 10.68 -2.84
CA PRO A 22 4.12 11.70 -2.42
C PRO A 22 5.31 11.70 -3.37
N GLN A 23 5.88 12.86 -3.71
CA GLN A 23 7.01 12.90 -4.67
C GLN A 23 8.17 11.96 -4.28
N SER A 24 8.34 11.67 -2.99
CA SER A 24 9.30 10.68 -2.47
C SER A 24 9.07 9.24 -2.95
N VAL A 25 7.87 8.95 -3.44
CA VAL A 25 7.41 7.62 -3.86
C VAL A 25 7.48 7.48 -5.40
N GLN A 26 7.57 8.59 -6.16
CA GLN A 26 7.73 8.56 -7.63
C GLN A 26 9.12 8.06 -8.07
N ASN A 27 10.13 8.24 -7.23
CA ASN A 27 11.51 7.76 -7.45
C ASN A 27 11.95 6.80 -6.34
N MET A 28 11.03 5.97 -5.87
CA MET A 28 11.32 5.02 -4.80
C MET A 28 12.39 4.02 -5.25
N ASP A 29 13.49 3.97 -4.51
CA ASP A 29 14.48 2.90 -4.62
C ASP A 29 13.94 1.67 -3.87
N LEU A 30 13.40 0.72 -4.62
CA LEU A 30 12.77 -0.48 -4.06
C LEU A 30 13.74 -1.29 -3.17
N GLN A 31 15.06 -1.23 -3.42
CA GLN A 31 16.02 -1.96 -2.61
C GLN A 31 16.07 -1.46 -1.16
N LYS A 32 15.71 -0.19 -0.92
CA LYS A 32 15.69 0.39 0.44
C LYS A 32 14.53 -0.11 1.30
N VAL A 33 13.51 -0.76 0.72
CA VAL A 33 12.40 -1.33 1.50
C VAL A 33 12.67 -2.78 1.91
N ALA A 34 13.77 -3.38 1.47
CA ALA A 34 14.11 -4.77 1.76
C ALA A 34 14.29 -5.03 3.27
N GLY A 35 13.92 -6.24 3.69
CA GLY A 35 14.13 -6.72 5.05
C GLY A 35 12.85 -6.82 5.87
N MET A 36 13.01 -6.88 7.19
CA MET A 36 11.92 -7.18 8.13
C MET A 36 10.99 -5.98 8.34
N TRP A 37 9.69 -6.25 8.35
CA TRP A 37 8.64 -5.27 8.63
C TRP A 37 7.71 -5.78 9.73
N HIS A 38 7.01 -4.84 10.36
CA HIS A 38 5.98 -5.13 11.35
C HIS A 38 4.74 -4.29 11.03
N SER A 39 3.61 -4.95 10.78
CA SER A 39 2.34 -4.27 10.57
C SER A 39 1.88 -3.57 11.86
N MET A 40 1.82 -2.24 11.85
CA MET A 40 1.40 -1.43 13.01
C MET A 40 -0.11 -1.16 13.04
N ALA A 41 -0.71 -0.93 11.87
CA ALA A 41 -2.13 -0.61 11.75
C ALA A 41 -2.67 -1.09 10.39
N MET A 42 -3.96 -1.39 10.34
CA MET A 42 -4.69 -1.77 9.12
C MET A 42 -6.01 -1.03 9.07
N ALA A 43 -6.44 -0.64 7.87
CA ALA A 43 -7.73 -0.02 7.62
C ALA A 43 -8.30 -0.53 6.30
N ALA A 44 -9.62 -0.69 6.24
CA ALA A 44 -10.34 -1.06 5.03
C ALA A 44 -11.66 -0.28 4.98
N SER A 45 -12.10 0.08 3.78
CA SER A 45 -13.42 0.69 3.57
C SER A 45 -14.56 -0.27 3.89
N ASN A 46 -14.33 -1.57 3.69
CA ASN A 46 -15.19 -2.64 4.17
C ASN A 46 -14.54 -3.35 5.35
N ILE A 47 -15.09 -3.16 6.55
CA ILE A 47 -14.55 -3.70 7.79
C ILE A 47 -14.59 -5.24 7.85
N SER A 48 -15.50 -5.88 7.10
CA SER A 48 -15.61 -7.35 7.04
C SER A 48 -14.37 -8.04 6.46
N LEU A 49 -13.44 -7.26 5.88
CA LEU A 49 -12.17 -7.75 5.37
C LEU A 49 -11.09 -7.86 6.47
N LEU A 50 -11.33 -7.31 7.67
CA LEU A 50 -10.37 -7.21 8.78
C LEU A 50 -10.92 -7.62 10.16
N ASP A 51 -12.24 -7.58 10.37
CA ASP A 51 -12.86 -7.73 11.69
C ASP A 51 -12.73 -9.13 12.31
N ALA A 52 -12.74 -10.19 11.50
CA ALA A 52 -12.49 -11.57 11.94
C ALA A 52 -11.00 -11.92 11.96
N GLU A 53 -10.59 -12.86 12.82
CA GLU A 53 -9.19 -13.32 12.93
C GLU A 53 -8.68 -13.94 11.62
N ASN A 54 -9.55 -14.69 10.93
CA ASN A 54 -9.30 -15.31 9.64
C ASN A 54 -9.78 -14.47 8.45
N ALA A 55 -10.10 -13.19 8.67
CA ALA A 55 -10.58 -12.30 7.60
C ALA A 55 -9.53 -12.21 6.47
N PRO A 56 -9.97 -12.08 5.21
CA PRO A 56 -9.09 -12.28 4.06
C PRO A 56 -7.91 -11.32 3.99
N LEU A 57 -8.06 -10.08 4.47
CA LEU A 57 -7.00 -9.07 4.48
C LEU A 57 -6.35 -8.86 5.84
N ARG A 58 -6.72 -9.66 6.87
CA ARG A 58 -6.05 -9.62 8.17
C ARG A 58 -4.74 -10.41 8.11
N VAL A 59 -3.76 -9.81 7.44
CA VAL A 59 -2.42 -10.36 7.19
C VAL A 59 -1.34 -9.45 7.75
N TYR A 60 -0.24 -10.02 8.22
CA TYR A 60 0.85 -9.29 8.85
C TYR A 60 2.10 -9.43 7.99
N VAL A 61 2.65 -8.33 7.50
CA VAL A 61 3.89 -8.33 6.71
C VAL A 61 5.06 -8.71 7.64
N GLN A 62 5.87 -9.66 7.21
CA GLN A 62 7.07 -10.10 7.92
C GLN A 62 8.33 -9.58 7.22
N GLU A 63 8.41 -9.74 5.90
CA GLU A 63 9.60 -9.40 5.13
C GLU A 63 9.23 -8.94 3.73
N LEU A 64 9.95 -7.92 3.25
CA LEU A 64 9.92 -7.46 1.87
C LEU A 64 11.20 -7.87 1.17
N ARG A 65 11.06 -8.51 0.00
CA ARG A 65 12.18 -9.02 -0.81
C ARG A 65 12.06 -8.52 -2.25
N PRO A 66 12.64 -7.37 -2.57
CA PRO A 66 12.78 -6.90 -3.94
C PRO A 66 13.50 -7.93 -4.81
N THR A 67 13.06 -8.12 -6.06
CA THR A 67 13.73 -9.00 -7.03
C THR A 67 14.66 -8.19 -7.95
N PRO A 68 15.60 -8.85 -8.66
CA PRO A 68 16.44 -8.18 -9.65
C PRO A 68 15.67 -7.52 -10.80
N GLU A 69 14.46 -7.98 -11.09
CA GLU A 69 13.57 -7.44 -12.12
C GLU A 69 12.66 -6.32 -11.60
N ASP A 70 12.91 -5.80 -10.40
CA ASP A 70 12.10 -4.78 -9.70
C ASP A 70 10.68 -5.23 -9.29
N ASN A 71 10.42 -6.54 -9.23
CA ASN A 71 9.22 -7.07 -8.59
C ASN A 71 9.41 -7.13 -7.07
N LEU A 72 8.36 -7.51 -6.34
CA LEU A 72 8.42 -7.62 -4.89
C LEU A 72 7.83 -8.95 -4.41
N GLU A 73 8.65 -9.78 -3.78
CA GLU A 73 8.14 -10.86 -2.94
C GLU A 73 7.80 -10.31 -1.54
N ILE A 74 6.59 -10.60 -1.07
CA ILE A 74 6.08 -10.19 0.24
C ILE A 74 5.84 -11.45 1.06
N ILE A 75 6.59 -11.60 2.15
CA ILE A 75 6.36 -12.67 3.12
C ILE A 75 5.41 -12.14 4.17
N LEU A 76 4.31 -12.85 4.38
CA LEU A 76 3.27 -12.47 5.32
C LEU A 76 2.87 -13.63 6.23
N SER A 77 2.32 -13.30 7.39
CA SER A 77 1.69 -14.22 8.32
C SER A 77 0.18 -14.02 8.28
N LYS A 78 -0.58 -15.12 8.32
CA LYS A 78 -2.04 -15.11 8.36
C LYS A 78 -2.55 -16.18 9.32
N TRP A 79 -3.70 -15.93 9.96
CA TRP A 79 -4.38 -16.95 10.74
C TRP A 79 -5.26 -17.82 9.86
N GLU A 80 -4.93 -19.11 9.76
CA GLU A 80 -5.68 -20.12 9.02
C GLU A 80 -5.63 -21.45 9.78
N ASP A 81 -6.71 -22.23 9.78
CA ASP A 81 -6.77 -23.54 10.44
C ASP A 81 -6.29 -23.55 11.90
N ASN A 82 -6.68 -22.54 12.68
CA ASN A 82 -6.31 -22.33 14.09
C ASN A 82 -4.81 -22.20 14.35
N ARG A 83 -4.05 -21.68 13.38
CA ARG A 83 -2.62 -21.43 13.51
C ARG A 83 -2.17 -20.24 12.68
N CYS A 84 -1.02 -19.68 13.06
CA CYS A 84 -0.31 -18.75 12.20
C CYS A 84 0.40 -19.51 11.08
N VAL A 85 0.12 -19.15 9.83
CA VAL A 85 0.75 -19.70 8.64
C VAL A 85 1.48 -18.61 7.88
N GLU A 86 2.66 -18.92 7.37
CA GLU A 86 3.37 -18.06 6.45
C GLU A 86 2.75 -18.20 5.04
N LYS A 87 2.61 -17.08 4.34
CA LYS A 87 2.31 -17.05 2.91
C LYS A 87 3.32 -16.16 2.21
N LYS A 88 3.48 -16.41 0.92
CA LYS A 88 4.23 -15.58 0.01
C LYS A 88 3.27 -14.98 -1.01
N VAL A 89 3.36 -13.67 -1.23
CA VAL A 89 2.68 -12.96 -2.31
C VAL A 89 3.75 -12.42 -3.26
N PHE A 90 3.54 -12.59 -4.55
CA PHE A 90 4.37 -11.98 -5.58
C PHE A 90 3.64 -10.76 -6.13
N ALA A 91 4.29 -9.60 -6.07
CA ALA A 91 3.76 -8.35 -6.57
C ALA A 91 4.59 -7.91 -7.79
N GLU A 92 3.95 -7.92 -8.96
CA GLU A 92 4.58 -7.58 -10.23
C GLU A 92 4.70 -6.06 -10.38
N LYS A 93 5.84 -5.59 -10.88
CA LYS A 93 6.07 -4.16 -11.09
C LYS A 93 5.10 -3.58 -12.11
N THR A 94 4.87 -2.28 -12.00
CA THR A 94 4.21 -1.50 -13.05
C THR A 94 5.15 -0.41 -13.56
N GLU A 95 4.68 0.39 -14.52
CA GLU A 95 5.40 1.59 -14.98
C GLU A 95 5.63 2.62 -13.86
N CYS A 96 4.80 2.59 -12.80
CA CYS A 96 4.99 3.41 -11.61
C CYS A 96 5.77 2.63 -10.55
N ALA A 97 6.94 3.14 -10.14
CA ALA A 97 7.87 2.47 -9.22
C ALA A 97 7.28 2.02 -7.88
N ALA A 98 6.19 2.65 -7.42
CA ALA A 98 5.52 2.33 -6.17
C ALA A 98 4.15 1.66 -6.31
N LYS A 99 3.79 1.25 -7.53
CA LYS A 99 2.55 0.52 -7.79
C LYS A 99 2.91 -0.86 -8.31
N PHE A 100 2.27 -1.86 -7.71
CA PHE A 100 2.45 -3.26 -8.05
C PHE A 100 1.10 -3.90 -8.33
N ASN A 101 1.08 -4.90 -9.21
CA ASN A 101 -0.06 -5.77 -9.44
C ASN A 101 0.10 -7.05 -8.61
N ILE A 102 -0.99 -7.47 -7.98
CA ILE A 102 -1.06 -8.74 -7.25
C ILE A 102 -2.19 -9.55 -7.91
N HIS A 103 -1.88 -10.79 -8.29
CA HIS A 103 -2.79 -11.70 -9.00
C HIS A 103 -3.20 -12.88 -8.13
#